data_AF-S5CKR9-F1
#
_entry.id   AF-S5CKR9-F1
#
_cell.length_a   1.000
_cell.length_b   1.000
_cell.length_c   1.000
_cell.angle_alpha   90.00
_cell.angle_beta   90.00
_cell.angle_gamma   90.00
#
_symmetry.space_group_name_H-M   'P 1'
#
loop_
_entity.id
_entity.type
_entity.pdbx_description
1 polymer ?
#
loop_
_entity_poly.entity_id
_entity_poly.type
_entity_poly.pdbx_seq_one_letter_code
_entity_poly.pdbx_strand_id
1 'polypeptide(L)'
;MAAPVTVYGPMISPAVARVAACLLEKDVPFQVEPVDMSKGEHKSPSFLKLQPFGQVPAFKDSLTTVFESRAICRYICDQYADSGNKTLMGRKEDGAVGRAAIEKW
;
A
#
# COMPACT_ATOMS: atom_id res chain seq x y z
N MET A 1 1.97 -20.65 0.81
CA MET A 1 1.13 -19.69 1.55
C MET A 1 1.70 -18.31 1.26
N ALA A 2 0.90 -17.38 0.70
CA ALA A 2 1.36 -16.01 0.48
C ALA A 2 1.72 -15.39 1.84
N ALA A 3 2.85 -14.69 1.91
CA ALA A 3 3.29 -14.06 3.15
C ALA A 3 2.29 -12.99 3.60
N PRO A 4 2.13 -12.76 4.92
CA PRO A 4 1.13 -11.83 5.42
C PRO A 4 1.48 -10.39 5.05
N VAL A 5 0.58 -9.74 4.30
CA VAL A 5 0.63 -8.29 4.02
C VAL A 5 0.01 -7.54 5.18
N THR A 6 0.71 -6.55 5.71
CA THR A 6 0.23 -5.68 6.80
C THR A 6 0.21 -4.22 6.35
N VAL A 7 -0.91 -3.55 6.57
CA VAL A 7 -1.08 -2.10 6.40
C VAL A 7 -1.19 -1.47 7.78
N TYR A 8 -0.37 -0.48 8.09
CA TYR A 8 -0.38 0.20 9.38
C TYR A 8 -1.11 1.54 9.27
N GLY A 9 -2.15 1.71 10.07
CA GLY A 9 -2.88 2.97 10.19
C GLY A 9 -4.40 2.79 10.34
N PRO A 10 -5.11 3.85 10.76
CA PRO A 10 -6.56 3.79 10.90
C PRO A 10 -7.27 3.87 9.54
N MET A 11 -8.28 3.03 9.31
CA MET A 11 -9.04 2.98 8.05
C MET A 11 -9.78 4.29 7.71
N ILE A 12 -10.02 5.17 8.69
CA ILE A 12 -10.57 6.50 8.47
C ILE A 12 -9.60 7.43 7.69
N SER A 13 -8.30 7.11 7.67
CA SER A 13 -7.33 7.87 6.90
C SER A 13 -7.52 7.60 5.39
N PRO A 14 -7.72 8.65 4.56
CA PRO A 14 -7.85 8.48 3.12
C PRO A 14 -6.63 7.81 2.47
N ALA A 15 -5.44 8.00 3.05
CA ALA A 15 -4.21 7.40 2.55
C ALA A 15 -4.14 5.90 2.85
N VAL A 16 -4.62 5.47 4.03
CA VAL A 16 -4.75 4.05 4.40
C VAL A 16 -5.84 3.39 3.55
N ALA A 17 -7.00 4.04 3.44
CA ALA A 17 -8.12 3.56 2.62
C ALA A 17 -7.73 3.34 1.15
N ARG A 18 -6.88 4.21 0.57
CA ARG A 18 -6.33 4.04 -0.78
C ARG A 18 -5.57 2.72 -0.93
N VAL A 19 -4.69 2.41 0.04
CA VAL A 19 -3.90 1.16 0.01
C VAL A 19 -4.81 -0.05 0.18
N ALA A 20 -5.76 0.01 1.11
CA ALA A 20 -6.74 -1.06 1.31
C ALA A 20 -7.58 -1.31 0.05
N ALA A 21 -8.08 -0.27 -0.60
CA ALA A 21 -8.82 -0.39 -1.85
C ALA A 21 -7.98 -1.03 -2.96
N CYS A 22 -6.69 -0.67 -3.07
CA CYS A 22 -5.77 -1.30 -4.02
C CYS A 22 -5.58 -2.80 -3.72
N LEU A 23 -5.40 -3.18 -2.46
CA LEU A 23 -5.26 -4.58 -2.06
C LEU A 23 -6.52 -5.40 -2.34
N LEU A 24 -7.71 -4.82 -2.11
CA LEU A 24 -8.99 -5.43 -2.44
C LEU A 24 -9.14 -5.63 -3.95
N GLU A 25 -8.90 -4.60 -4.77
CA GLU A 25 -8.93 -4.71 -6.23
C GLU A 25 -7.94 -5.75 -6.76
N LYS A 26 -6.81 -5.96 -6.07
CA LYS A 26 -5.79 -6.93 -6.44
C LYS A 26 -6.01 -8.33 -5.86
N ASP A 27 -7.11 -8.57 -5.15
CA ASP A 27 -7.41 -9.82 -4.44
C ASP A 27 -6.23 -10.30 -3.56
N VAL A 28 -5.51 -9.36 -2.92
CA VAL A 28 -4.38 -9.65 -2.04
C VAL A 28 -4.88 -9.67 -0.59
N PRO A 29 -4.85 -10.81 0.12
CA PRO A 29 -5.22 -10.86 1.53
C PRO A 29 -4.28 -10.00 2.38
N PHE A 30 -4.85 -9.19 3.28
CA PHE A 30 -4.09 -8.31 4.15
C PHE A 30 -4.75 -8.16 5.52
N GLN A 31 -3.96 -7.71 6.49
CA GLN A 31 -4.44 -7.25 7.78
C GLN A 31 -4.14 -5.76 7.96
N VAL A 32 -4.96 -5.09 8.76
CA VAL A 32 -4.73 -3.69 9.15
C VAL A 32 -4.30 -3.66 10.60
N GLU A 33 -3.07 -3.22 10.84
CA GLU A 33 -2.58 -2.93 12.18
C GLU A 33 -3.00 -1.50 12.55
N PRO A 34 -3.84 -1.31 13.59
CA PRO A 34 -4.26 0.02 14.00
C PRO A 34 -3.05 0.82 14.51
N VAL A 35 -3.05 2.12 14.21
CA VAL A 35 -2.09 3.09 14.77
C VAL A 35 -2.89 4.21 15.40
N ASP A 36 -2.89 4.28 16.73
CA ASP A 36 -3.60 5.30 17.48
C ASP A 36 -2.85 6.64 17.38
N MET A 37 -3.30 7.47 16.44
CA MET A 37 -2.71 8.78 16.22
C MET A 37 -2.95 9.73 17.40
N SER A 38 -4.04 9.55 18.16
CA SER A 38 -4.37 10.38 19.32
C SER A 38 -3.40 10.16 20.49
N LYS A 39 -2.89 8.93 20.63
CA LYS A 39 -1.84 8.57 21.60
C LYS A 39 -0.43 8.81 21.11
N GLY A 40 -0.26 9.34 19.89
CA GLY A 40 1.05 9.59 19.33
C GLY A 40 1.80 8.34 18.85
N GLU A 41 1.13 7.19 18.65
CA GLU A 41 1.81 5.93 18.28
C GLU A 41 2.56 6.02 16.95
N HIS A 42 2.04 6.79 16.01
CA HIS A 42 2.69 7.16 14.75
C HIS A 42 4.03 7.91 14.91
N LYS A 43 4.37 8.40 16.10
CA LYS A 43 5.66 9.02 16.43
C LYS A 43 6.55 8.12 17.29
N SER A 44 6.09 6.92 17.64
CA SER A 44 6.87 5.98 18.43
C SER A 44 8.14 5.54 17.67
N PRO A 45 9.26 5.26 18.36
CA PRO A 45 10.48 4.79 17.71
C PRO A 45 10.30 3.49 16.91
N SER A 46 9.35 2.64 17.30
CA SER A 46 9.01 1.42 16.56
C SER A 46 8.32 1.73 15.24
N PHE A 47 7.35 2.65 15.24
CA PHE A 47 6.65 3.05 14.03
C PHE A 47 7.54 3.87 13.09
N LEU A 48 8.40 4.73 13.62
CA LEU A 48 9.32 5.55 12.81
C LEU A 48 10.33 4.72 12.00
N LYS A 49 10.60 3.47 12.41
CA LYS A 49 11.39 2.52 11.61
C LYS A 49 10.66 2.02 10.37
N LEU A 50 9.32 2.04 10.39
CA LEU A 50 8.47 1.70 9.24
C LEU A 50 8.20 2.92 8.37
N GLN A 51 7.98 4.08 9.01
CA GLN A 51 7.63 5.33 8.34
C GLN A 51 8.34 6.53 9.01
N PRO A 52 9.41 7.07 8.39
CA PRO A 52 10.30 8.03 9.06
C PRO A 52 9.69 9.42 9.29
N PHE A 53 8.59 9.76 8.62
CA PHE A 53 7.87 11.02 8.81
C PHE A 53 6.83 10.95 9.94
N GLY A 54 6.64 9.76 10.52
CA GLY A 54 5.57 9.46 11.45
C GLY A 54 4.21 9.82 10.88
N GLN A 55 3.89 9.28 9.71
CA GLN A 55 2.60 9.40 9.03
C GLN A 55 2.07 8.01 8.66
N VAL A 56 0.80 7.91 8.29
CA VAL A 56 0.17 6.68 7.82
C VAL A 56 -0.23 6.82 6.34
N PRO A 57 -0.26 5.73 5.55
CA PRO A 57 0.06 4.35 5.93
C PRO A 57 1.57 4.04 5.94
N ALA A 58 1.92 2.98 6.66
CA ALA A 58 3.06 2.14 6.31
C ALA A 58 2.55 0.79 5.77
N PHE A 59 3.34 0.14 4.94
CA PHE A 59 3.05 -1.18 4.35
C PHE A 59 4.23 -2.11 4.61
N LYS A 60 3.95 -3.37 4.89
CA LYS A 60 4.98 -4.41 5.00
C LYS A 60 4.49 -5.74 4.46
N ASP A 61 5.35 -6.41 3.73
CA ASP A 61 5.22 -7.83 3.38
C ASP A 61 6.54 -8.58 3.66
N SER A 62 6.72 -9.76 3.06
CA SER A 62 7.96 -10.55 3.23
C SER A 62 9.18 -9.96 2.53
N LEU A 63 8.98 -9.06 1.56
CA LEU A 63 10.04 -8.56 0.68
C LEU A 63 10.50 -7.17 1.10
N THR A 64 9.58 -6.30 1.52
CA THR A 64 9.91 -4.91 1.78
C THR A 64 8.98 -4.22 2.77
N THR A 65 9.40 -3.03 3.19
CA THR A 65 8.57 -2.06 3.90
C THR A 65 8.51 -0.79 3.06
N VAL A 66 7.30 -0.32 2.77
CA VAL A 66 7.06 0.81 1.87
C VAL A 66 6.16 1.82 2.59
N PHE A 67 6.44 3.10 2.37
CA PHE A 67 5.59 4.21 2.79
C PHE A 67 5.22 5.06 1.58
N GLU A 68 4.37 6.08 1.76
CA GLU A 68 3.65 6.81 0.70
C GLU A 68 2.57 5.95 0.02
N SER A 69 1.31 6.26 0.29
CA SER A 69 0.16 5.47 -0.20
C SER A 69 0.17 5.19 -1.71
N ARG A 70 0.59 6.15 -2.55
CA ARG A 70 0.71 5.94 -4.00
C ARG A 70 1.87 5.03 -4.36
N ALA A 71 3.04 5.18 -3.73
CA ALA A 71 4.18 4.30 -3.95
C ALA A 71 3.85 2.85 -3.53
N ILE A 72 3.15 2.68 -2.41
CA ILE A 72 2.61 1.39 -1.97
C ILE A 72 1.69 0.79 -3.03
N CYS A 73 0.71 1.55 -3.56
CA CYS A 73 -0.21 1.03 -4.59
C CYS A 73 0.53 0.61 -5.86
N ARG A 74 1.53 1.37 -6.30
CA ARG A 74 2.39 1.01 -7.43
C ARG A 74 3.10 -0.33 -7.17
N TYR A 75 3.73 -0.45 -6.00
CA TYR A 75 4.40 -1.68 -5.58
C TYR A 75 3.44 -2.87 -5.58
N ILE A 76 2.25 -2.72 -5.01
CA ILE A 76 1.25 -3.80 -4.99
C ILE A 76 0.86 -4.21 -6.42
N CYS A 77 0.60 -3.24 -7.30
CA CYS A 77 0.23 -3.54 -8.68
C CYS A 77 1.32 -4.28 -9.45
N ASP A 78 2.59 -3.96 -9.18
CA ASP A 78 3.72 -4.56 -9.88
C ASP A 78 4.09 -5.93 -9.25
N GLN A 79 4.13 -6.02 -7.93
CA GLN A 79 4.47 -7.25 -7.18
C GLN A 79 3.39 -8.33 -7.30
N TYR A 80 2.12 -7.92 -7.30
CA TYR A 80 0.96 -8.82 -7.36
C TYR A 80 0.25 -8.69 -8.73
N ALA A 81 1.01 -8.47 -9.80
CA ALA A 81 0.48 -8.21 -11.14
C ALA A 81 -0.54 -9.27 -11.61
N ASP A 82 -0.30 -10.54 -11.30
CA ASP A 82 -1.13 -11.67 -11.72
C ASP A 82 -2.37 -11.93 -10.86
N SER A 83 -2.55 -11.19 -9.75
CA SER A 83 -3.70 -11.33 -8.82
C SER A 83 -4.79 -10.30 -9.10
N GLY A 84 -6.06 -10.66 -8.89
CA GLY A 84 -7.22 -9.77 -9.02
C GLY A 84 -7.25 -8.95 -10.32
N ASN A 85 -7.55 -7.66 -10.21
CA ASN A 85 -7.61 -6.72 -11.32
C ASN A 85 -6.20 -6.48 -11.93
N LYS A 86 -5.93 -7.15 -13.05
CA LYS A 86 -4.65 -7.07 -13.78
C LYS A 86 -4.43 -5.76 -14.53
N THR A 87 -5.45 -4.90 -14.60
CA THR A 87 -5.42 -3.66 -15.38
C THR A 87 -5.47 -2.39 -14.54
N LEU A 88 -5.45 -2.52 -13.20
CA LEU A 88 -5.64 -1.43 -12.25
C LEU A 88 -4.68 -0.25 -12.47
N MET A 89 -3.42 -0.53 -12.85
CA MET A 89 -2.42 0.48 -13.20
C MET A 89 -1.92 0.30 -14.63
N GLY A 90 -2.81 -0.14 -15.52
CA GLY A 90 -2.55 -0.35 -16.93
C GLY A 90 -2.25 -1.81 -17.24
N ARG A 91 -2.24 -2.15 -18.53
CA ARG A 91 -1.87 -3.49 -18.99
C ARG A 91 -0.37 -3.60 -19.14
N LYS A 92 0.18 -4.79 -18.90
CA LYS A 92 1.62 -5.05 -18.98
C LYS A 92 2.16 -4.79 -20.39
N GLU A 93 1.38 -5.14 -21.41
CA GLU A 93 1.69 -4.92 -22.82
C GLU A 93 1.74 -3.44 -23.23
N ASP A 94 1.02 -2.56 -22.53
CA ASP A 94 1.02 -1.11 -22.82
C ASP A 94 2.29 -0.41 -22.27
N GLY A 95 3.09 -1.12 -21.47
CA GLY A 95 4.36 -0.65 -20.94
C GLY A 95 4.28 0.69 -20.21
N ALA A 96 5.33 1.51 -20.34
CA ALA A 96 5.41 2.82 -19.68
C ALA A 96 4.31 3.80 -20.15
N VAL A 97 3.85 3.69 -21.40
CA VAL A 97 2.82 4.58 -21.96
C VAL A 97 1.46 4.32 -21.33
N GLY A 98 1.07 3.04 -21.20
CA GLY A 98 -0.17 2.66 -20.52
C GLY A 98 -0.18 3.11 -19.06
N ARG A 99 0.94 2.92 -18.35
CA ARG A 99 1.11 3.38 -16.97
C ARG A 99 0.97 4.90 -16.87
N ALA A 100 1.64 5.65 -17.74
CA ALA A 100 1.58 7.12 -17.75
C ALA A 100 0.17 7.65 -18.08
N ALA A 101 -0.60 6.96 -18.91
CA ALA A 101 -1.97 7.34 -19.23
C ALA A 101 -2.91 7.31 -18.01
N ILE A 102 -2.60 6.47 -17.01
CA ILE A 102 -3.33 6.37 -15.74
C ILE A 102 -2.73 7.32 -14.71
N GLU A 103 -1.41 7.30 -14.51
CA GLU A 103 -0.76 8.06 -13.43
C GLU A 103 -0.78 9.58 -13.59
N LYS A 104 -1.12 10.09 -14.79
CA LYS A 104 -1.31 11.53 -14.99
C LYS A 104 -2.53 12.10 -14.24
N TRP A 105 -3.46 11.24 -13.81
CA TRP A 105 -4.66 11.58 -13.04
C TRP A 105 -4.44 11.33 -11.54
#